data_AF-A0A2I0QUT3-F1
#
_entry.id   AF-A0A2I0QUT3-F1
#
_cell.length_a   1.000
_cell.length_b   1.000
_cell.length_c   1.000
_cell.angle_alpha   90.00
_cell.angle_beta   90.00
_cell.angle_gamma   90.00
#
_symmetry.space_group_name_H-M   'P 1'
#
loop_
_entity.id
_entity.type
_entity.pdbx_description
1 polymer ?
#
loop_
_entity_poly.entity_id
_entity_poly.type
_entity_poly.pdbx_seq_one_letter_code
_entity_poly.pdbx_strand_id
1 'polypeptide(L)'
;MKKQLLFLVLGTGLFVGGGHVFADETEEVVRPDSELYDTTRIMEEVEYDLTEDTSDKAILQDQYATKRLKESQVAMESGDLETSEQLLEESNLSAEQADADLTEAKSSGDDNAEEVEKSLSASLEERTKELTKLLEREDLPEEARQGISNAIKQVEHVVQRAKQREELQSKLAADEITEEEFGSEMKALAETFKEEAKKNREEARKNREKREDEVEKDEEEAREEAEEREEEAREEA
;
A
#
# COMPACT_ATOMS: atom_id res chain seq x y z
N MET A 1 49.39 -22.06 -23.45
CA MET A 1 48.42 -21.22 -22.71
C MET A 1 47.50 -20.55 -23.70
N LYS A 2 46.25 -21.01 -23.82
CA LYS A 2 45.14 -20.26 -24.44
C LYS A 2 43.89 -20.64 -23.65
N LYS A 3 43.48 -19.78 -22.72
CA LYS A 3 42.27 -19.93 -21.93
C LYS A 3 41.10 -19.47 -22.81
N GLN A 4 40.18 -20.37 -23.13
CA GLN A 4 38.91 -20.02 -23.76
C GLN A 4 37.94 -19.62 -22.64
N LEU A 5 37.61 -18.33 -22.59
CA LEU A 5 36.52 -17.81 -21.76
C LEU A 5 35.21 -18.09 -22.49
N LEU A 6 34.41 -19.00 -21.93
CA LEU A 6 32.99 -19.13 -22.25
C LEU A 6 32.27 -17.90 -21.67
N PHE A 7 31.88 -16.98 -22.54
CA PHE A 7 30.88 -15.96 -22.22
C PHE A 7 29.51 -16.61 -22.36
N LEU A 8 28.86 -16.87 -21.22
CA LEU A 8 27.49 -17.34 -21.14
C LEU A 8 26.59 -16.10 -21.14
N VAL A 9 26.13 -15.71 -22.32
CA VAL A 9 25.13 -14.65 -22.49
C VAL A 9 23.78 -15.22 -22.07
N LEU A 10 23.41 -14.98 -20.82
CA LEU A 10 22.04 -15.15 -20.33
C LEU A 10 21.23 -13.95 -20.83
N GLY A 11 20.82 -14.04 -22.10
CA GLY A 11 19.83 -13.16 -22.68
C GLY A 11 18.45 -13.65 -22.29
N THR A 12 17.93 -13.20 -21.16
CA THR A 12 16.50 -13.31 -20.84
C THR A 12 15.83 -12.12 -21.50
N GLY A 13 15.27 -12.35 -22.68
CA GLY A 13 14.43 -11.37 -23.36
C GLY A 13 13.15 -11.15 -22.56
N LEU A 14 13.02 -9.97 -21.96
CA LEU A 14 11.74 -9.39 -21.56
C LEU A 14 10.94 -9.14 -22.85
N PHE A 15 10.12 -10.11 -23.22
CA PHE A 15 9.04 -9.90 -24.17
C PHE A 15 7.96 -9.07 -23.46
N VAL A 16 8.02 -7.76 -23.67
CA VAL A 16 6.86 -6.87 -23.56
C VAL A 16 5.89 -7.27 -24.67
N GLY A 17 4.72 -7.74 -24.29
CA GLY A 17 3.67 -8.16 -25.21
C GLY A 17 2.35 -8.24 -24.49
N GLY A 18 1.56 -7.17 -24.61
CA GLY A 18 0.22 -7.04 -24.06
C GLY A 18 -0.64 -8.28 -24.35
N GLY A 19 -0.98 -8.96 -23.27
CA GLY A 19 -1.93 -10.04 -23.23
C GLY A 19 -2.38 -10.13 -21.79
N HIS A 20 -3.60 -9.67 -21.52
CA HIS A 20 -4.30 -10.00 -20.29
C HIS A 20 -4.42 -11.53 -20.22
N VAL A 21 -3.44 -12.15 -19.57
CA VAL A 21 -3.59 -13.49 -19.03
C VAL A 21 -4.41 -13.27 -17.76
N PHE A 22 -5.73 -13.31 -17.90
CA PHE A 22 -6.60 -13.63 -16.78
C PHE A 22 -6.32 -15.09 -16.40
N ALA A 23 -5.23 -15.28 -15.66
CA ALA A 23 -5.05 -16.47 -14.86
C ALA A 23 -6.06 -16.33 -13.72
N ASP A 24 -7.09 -17.16 -13.74
CA ASP A 24 -7.94 -17.48 -12.59
C ASP A 24 -7.11 -18.31 -11.59
N GLU A 25 -5.92 -17.80 -11.25
CA GLU A 25 -5.15 -18.22 -10.10
C GLU A 25 -5.84 -17.56 -8.91
N THR A 26 -6.35 -18.37 -7.99
CA THR A 26 -6.50 -17.94 -6.61
C THR A 26 -5.17 -17.33 -6.20
N GLU A 27 -5.06 -16.01 -6.29
CA GLU A 27 -3.85 -15.27 -5.96
C GLU A 27 -3.52 -15.67 -4.51
N GLU A 28 -2.46 -16.45 -4.35
CA GLU A 28 -2.11 -17.02 -3.05
C GLU A 28 -1.61 -15.88 -2.18
N VAL A 29 -2.53 -15.29 -1.42
CA VAL A 29 -2.22 -14.23 -0.46
C VAL A 29 -1.30 -14.85 0.60
N VAL A 30 -0.08 -14.34 0.70
CA VAL A 30 0.85 -14.76 1.75
C VAL A 30 0.23 -14.32 3.08
N ARG A 31 -0.09 -15.29 3.92
CA ARG A 31 -0.76 -15.00 5.18
C ARG A 31 0.16 -14.15 6.08
N PRO A 32 -0.37 -13.12 6.76
CA PRO A 32 0.41 -12.30 7.68
C PRO A 32 1.09 -13.08 8.81
N ASP A 33 0.53 -14.23 9.21
CA ASP A 33 1.06 -15.12 10.25
C ASP A 33 2.11 -16.12 9.74
N SER A 34 2.50 -16.04 8.46
CA SER A 34 3.49 -16.94 7.85
C SER A 34 4.92 -16.57 8.23
N GLU A 35 5.77 -17.58 8.51
CA GLU A 35 7.20 -17.39 8.77
C GLU A 35 7.96 -16.71 7.60
N LEU A 36 7.43 -16.79 6.39
CA LEU A 36 8.03 -16.18 5.20
C LEU A 36 7.51 -14.77 4.93
N TYR A 37 6.51 -14.29 5.67
CA TYR A 37 5.84 -13.02 5.41
C TYR A 37 6.84 -11.85 5.44
N ASP A 38 7.67 -11.75 6.47
CA ASP A 38 8.69 -10.70 6.59
C ASP A 38 9.67 -10.70 5.40
N THR A 39 10.05 -11.88 4.93
CA THR A 39 10.94 -12.00 3.76
C THR A 39 10.26 -11.45 2.51
N THR A 40 8.96 -11.71 2.34
CA THR A 40 8.20 -11.16 1.21
C THR A 40 8.10 -9.64 1.29
N ARG A 41 7.89 -9.06 2.48
CA ARG A 41 7.86 -7.60 2.68
C ARG A 41 9.19 -6.95 2.31
N ILE A 42 10.31 -7.54 2.72
CA ILE A 42 11.65 -7.04 2.37
C ILE A 42 11.89 -7.10 0.86
N MET A 43 11.46 -8.19 0.21
CA MET A 43 11.61 -8.32 -1.24
C MET A 43 10.82 -7.25 -2.00
N GLU A 44 9.62 -6.91 -1.54
CA GLU A 44 8.80 -5.85 -2.13
C GLU A 44 9.45 -4.45 -2.00
N GLU A 45 10.06 -4.16 -0.84
CA GLU A 45 10.80 -2.91 -0.65
C GLU A 45 11.99 -2.82 -1.60
N VAL A 46 12.76 -3.90 -1.71
CA VAL A 46 13.91 -3.98 -2.64
C VAL A 46 13.45 -3.85 -4.10
N GLU A 47 12.34 -4.47 -4.47
CA GLU A 47 11.76 -4.36 -5.81
C GLU A 47 11.36 -2.91 -6.14
N TYR A 48 10.71 -2.23 -5.19
CA TYR A 48 10.35 -0.83 -5.34
C TYR A 48 11.58 0.08 -5.47
N ASP A 49 12.61 -0.14 -4.64
CA ASP A 49 13.83 0.67 -4.64
C ASP A 49 14.66 0.49 -5.91
N LEU A 50 14.68 -0.73 -6.47
CA LEU A 50 15.40 -1.05 -7.70
C LEU A 50 14.63 -0.66 -8.97
N THR A 51 13.34 -0.38 -8.86
CA THR A 51 12.55 0.15 -9.98
C THR A 51 13.03 1.56 -10.32
N GLU A 52 13.39 1.80 -11.57
CA GLU A 52 13.92 3.11 -12.01
C GLU A 52 12.80 4.03 -12.51
N ASP A 53 11.80 3.47 -13.19
CA ASP A 53 10.69 4.20 -13.79
C ASP A 53 9.65 4.57 -12.72
N THR A 54 9.31 5.86 -12.63
CA THR A 54 8.38 6.37 -11.63
C THR A 54 6.94 5.90 -11.91
N SER A 55 6.56 5.71 -13.17
CA SER A 55 5.26 5.15 -13.52
C SER A 55 5.15 3.68 -13.08
N ASP A 56 6.23 2.90 -13.21
CA ASP A 56 6.29 1.53 -12.70
C ASP A 56 6.22 1.48 -11.16
N LYS A 57 6.86 2.44 -10.47
CA LYS A 57 6.73 2.58 -9.02
C LYS A 57 5.30 2.80 -8.57
N ALA A 58 4.55 3.64 -9.29
CA ALA A 58 3.14 3.86 -9.02
C ALA A 58 2.32 2.57 -9.16
N ILE A 59 2.62 1.76 -10.19
CA ILE A 59 1.98 0.44 -10.37
C ILE A 59 2.32 -0.49 -9.20
N LEU A 60 3.59 -0.60 -8.81
CA LEU A 60 4.02 -1.47 -7.71
C LEU A 60 3.33 -1.09 -6.39
N GLN A 61 3.23 0.20 -6.09
CA GLN A 61 2.56 0.67 -4.87
C GLN A 61 1.06 0.39 -4.89
N ASP A 62 0.40 0.50 -6.06
CA ASP A 62 -1.00 0.12 -6.18
C ASP A 62 -1.21 -1.41 -6.00
N GLN A 63 -0.29 -2.23 -6.52
CA GLN A 63 -0.29 -3.67 -6.27
C GLN A 63 -0.10 -3.98 -4.79
N TYR A 64 0.82 -3.29 -4.10
CA TYR A 64 1.03 -3.46 -2.67
C TYR A 64 -0.20 -3.04 -1.88
N ALA A 65 -0.86 -1.93 -2.24
CA ALA A 65 -2.11 -1.52 -1.63
C ALA A 65 -3.18 -2.62 -1.73
N THR A 66 -3.36 -3.20 -2.93
CA THR A 66 -4.30 -4.30 -3.14
C THR A 66 -3.93 -5.56 -2.36
N LYS A 67 -2.65 -5.93 -2.29
CA LYS A 67 -2.18 -7.06 -1.48
C LYS A 67 -2.50 -6.87 0.00
N ARG A 68 -2.16 -5.70 0.58
CA ARG A 68 -2.42 -5.41 1.99
C ARG A 68 -3.92 -5.42 2.31
N LEU A 69 -4.78 -4.96 1.40
CA LEU A 69 -6.23 -5.09 1.57
C LEU A 69 -6.66 -6.56 1.64
N LYS A 70 -6.17 -7.42 0.76
CA LYS A 70 -6.51 -8.86 0.77
C LYS A 70 -6.01 -9.56 2.03
N GLU A 71 -4.79 -9.25 2.46
CA GLU A 71 -4.24 -9.77 3.71
C GLU A 71 -5.02 -9.28 4.94
N SER A 72 -5.49 -8.03 4.93
CA SER A 72 -6.37 -7.50 5.98
C SER A 72 -7.66 -8.32 6.07
N GLN A 73 -8.26 -8.68 4.94
CA GLN A 73 -9.45 -9.54 4.92
C GLN A 73 -9.15 -10.91 5.54
N VAL A 74 -8.00 -11.52 5.23
CA VAL A 74 -7.57 -12.79 5.84
C VAL A 74 -7.40 -12.63 7.36
N ALA A 75 -6.77 -11.55 7.82
CA ALA A 75 -6.59 -11.26 9.25
C ALA A 75 -7.95 -11.10 9.97
N MET A 76 -8.89 -10.35 9.37
CA MET A 76 -10.26 -10.22 9.89
C MET A 76 -10.97 -11.57 10.00
N GLU A 77 -10.83 -12.45 8.99
CA GLU A 77 -11.44 -13.78 9.00
C GLU A 77 -10.86 -14.69 10.09
N SER A 78 -9.58 -14.53 10.43
CA SER A 78 -8.96 -15.19 11.58
C SER A 78 -9.29 -14.56 12.94
N GLY A 79 -10.01 -13.43 12.95
CA GLY A 79 -10.32 -12.67 14.17
C GLY A 79 -9.15 -11.81 14.68
N ASP A 80 -8.08 -11.67 13.89
CA ASP A 80 -6.94 -10.82 14.19
C ASP A 80 -7.22 -9.40 13.67
N LEU A 81 -8.00 -8.65 14.46
CA LEU A 81 -8.47 -7.32 14.10
C LEU A 81 -7.34 -6.28 14.09
N GLU A 82 -6.33 -6.48 14.95
CA GLU A 82 -5.19 -5.57 15.05
C GLU A 82 -4.34 -5.63 13.78
N THR A 83 -3.91 -6.83 13.38
CA THR A 83 -3.17 -7.02 12.12
C THR A 83 -4.00 -6.53 10.93
N SER A 84 -5.30 -6.80 10.94
CA SER A 84 -6.23 -6.31 9.92
C SER A 84 -6.20 -4.78 9.80
N GLU A 85 -6.27 -4.05 10.92
CA GLU A 85 -6.28 -2.58 10.93
C GLU A 85 -4.93 -2.03 10.42
N GLN A 86 -3.82 -2.60 10.89
CA GLN A 86 -2.48 -2.22 10.42
C GLN A 86 -2.35 -2.41 8.90
N LEU A 87 -2.86 -3.52 8.36
CA LEU A 87 -2.83 -3.80 6.93
C LEU A 87 -3.72 -2.86 6.12
N LEU A 88 -4.87 -2.41 6.67
CA LEU A 88 -5.67 -1.36 6.02
C LEU A 88 -4.92 -0.03 5.98
N GLU A 89 -4.22 0.34 7.05
CA GLU A 89 -3.39 1.55 7.06
C GLU A 89 -2.26 1.44 6.03
N GLU A 90 -1.54 0.32 5.99
CA GLU A 90 -0.49 0.05 5.00
C GLU A 90 -1.01 0.05 3.56
N SER A 91 -2.23 -0.47 3.34
CA SER A 91 -2.92 -0.40 2.05
C SER A 91 -3.12 1.06 1.61
N ASN A 92 -3.58 1.92 2.51
CA ASN A 92 -3.81 3.33 2.20
C ASN A 92 -2.52 4.09 1.95
N LEU A 93 -1.48 3.86 2.77
CA LEU A 93 -0.17 4.47 2.58
C LEU A 93 0.43 4.11 1.22
N SER A 94 0.26 2.87 0.80
CA SER A 94 0.72 2.41 -0.52
C SER A 94 -0.10 3.09 -1.64
N ALA A 95 -1.42 3.22 -1.49
CA ALA A 95 -2.26 3.94 -2.45
C ALA A 95 -1.91 5.44 -2.57
N GLU A 96 -1.56 6.08 -1.46
CA GLU A 96 -1.08 7.47 -1.46
C GLU A 96 0.29 7.61 -2.12
N GLN A 97 1.20 6.66 -1.87
CA GLN A 97 2.50 6.66 -2.53
C GLN A 97 2.36 6.43 -4.03
N ALA A 98 1.47 5.53 -4.45
CA ALA A 98 1.14 5.30 -5.86
C ALA A 98 0.67 6.60 -6.55
N ASP A 99 -0.19 7.37 -5.88
CA ASP A 99 -0.68 8.65 -6.38
C ASP A 99 0.42 9.73 -6.45
N ALA A 100 1.32 9.76 -5.47
CA ALA A 100 2.47 10.67 -5.47
C ALA A 100 3.44 10.34 -6.61
N ASP A 101 3.78 9.07 -6.78
CA ASP A 101 4.66 8.59 -7.85
C ASP A 101 4.04 8.87 -9.23
N LEU A 102 2.74 8.61 -9.41
CA LEU A 102 2.03 8.95 -10.65
C LEU A 102 2.10 10.45 -10.94
N THR A 103 1.93 11.30 -9.92
CA THR A 103 1.98 12.76 -10.10
C THR A 103 3.39 13.21 -10.50
N GLU A 104 4.43 12.60 -9.91
CA GLU A 104 5.83 12.82 -10.29
C GLU A 104 6.11 12.38 -11.73
N ALA A 105 5.62 11.20 -12.14
CA ALA A 105 5.74 10.69 -13.50
C ALA A 105 5.10 11.64 -14.53
N LYS A 106 3.86 12.08 -14.27
CA LYS A 106 3.15 13.07 -15.12
C LYS A 106 3.90 14.40 -15.21
N SER A 107 4.49 14.86 -14.10
CA SER A 107 5.27 16.12 -14.09
C SER A 107 6.58 16.02 -14.88
N SER A 108 7.12 14.81 -15.01
CA SER A 108 8.37 14.54 -15.72
C SER A 108 8.16 14.26 -17.21
N GLY A 109 6.91 14.25 -17.68
CA GLY A 109 6.56 13.94 -19.07
C GLY A 109 6.75 12.47 -19.42
N ASP A 110 6.53 11.57 -18.46
CA ASP A 110 6.56 10.14 -18.68
C ASP A 110 5.39 9.70 -19.60
N ASP A 111 5.74 9.03 -20.71
CA ASP A 111 4.80 8.60 -21.74
C ASP A 111 3.78 7.57 -21.23
N ASN A 112 4.11 6.79 -20.20
CA ASN A 112 3.24 5.75 -19.65
C ASN A 112 2.26 6.30 -18.60
N ALA A 113 2.48 7.51 -18.09
CA ALA A 113 1.75 8.02 -16.94
C ALA A 113 0.23 8.14 -17.16
N GLU A 114 -0.22 8.40 -18.38
CA GLU A 114 -1.66 8.43 -18.69
C GLU A 114 -2.33 7.05 -18.63
N GLU A 115 -1.61 5.99 -19.03
CA GLU A 115 -2.12 4.61 -18.94
C GLU A 115 -2.14 4.16 -17.47
N VAL A 116 -1.08 4.48 -16.73
CA VAL A 116 -0.99 4.20 -15.29
C VAL A 116 -2.12 4.90 -14.52
N GLU A 117 -2.43 6.16 -14.82
CA GLU A 117 -3.53 6.87 -14.16
C GLU A 117 -4.89 6.17 -14.35
N LYS A 118 -5.16 5.63 -15.54
CA LYS A 118 -6.39 4.87 -15.81
C LYS A 118 -6.41 3.58 -14.99
N SER A 119 -5.29 2.87 -14.94
CA SER A 119 -5.14 1.64 -14.16
C SER A 119 -5.36 1.90 -12.67
N LEU A 120 -4.69 2.90 -12.10
CA LEU A 120 -4.83 3.30 -10.69
C LEU A 120 -6.26 3.73 -10.38
N SER A 121 -6.90 4.50 -11.27
CA SER A 121 -8.30 4.91 -11.06
C SER A 121 -9.24 3.71 -10.99
N ALA A 122 -9.07 2.72 -11.89
CA ALA A 122 -9.86 1.49 -11.87
C ALA A 122 -9.62 0.66 -10.60
N SER A 123 -8.36 0.56 -10.17
CA SER A 123 -7.96 -0.14 -8.94
C SER A 123 -8.55 0.52 -7.68
N LEU A 124 -8.53 1.85 -7.60
CA LEU A 124 -9.16 2.61 -6.51
C LEU A 124 -10.68 2.41 -6.44
N GLU A 125 -11.35 2.36 -7.60
CA GLU A 125 -12.77 2.02 -7.65
C GLU A 125 -13.05 0.59 -7.17
N GLU A 126 -12.23 -0.38 -7.58
CA GLU A 126 -12.36 -1.77 -7.13
C GLU A 126 -12.14 -1.88 -5.61
N ARG A 127 -11.08 -1.26 -5.10
CA ARG A 127 -10.76 -1.19 -3.67
C ARG A 127 -11.90 -0.57 -2.86
N THR A 128 -12.50 0.52 -3.36
CA THR A 128 -13.64 1.16 -2.71
C THR A 128 -14.86 0.23 -2.67
N LYS A 129 -15.12 -0.51 -3.76
CA LYS A 129 -16.21 -1.51 -3.81
C LYS A 129 -15.95 -2.65 -2.82
N GLU A 130 -14.72 -3.15 -2.74
CA GLU A 130 -14.35 -4.19 -1.78
C GLU A 130 -14.52 -3.73 -0.32
N LEU A 131 -13.97 -2.56 0.04
CA LEU A 131 -14.12 -1.98 1.38
C LEU A 131 -15.59 -1.75 1.73
N THR A 132 -16.39 -1.24 0.79
CA THR A 132 -17.83 -1.03 0.99
C THR A 132 -18.55 -2.36 1.25
N LYS A 133 -18.22 -3.40 0.47
CA LYS A 133 -18.77 -4.74 0.66
C LYS A 133 -18.41 -5.33 2.02
N LEU A 134 -17.19 -5.08 2.51
CA LEU A 134 -16.79 -5.50 3.86
C LEU A 134 -17.61 -4.80 4.95
N LEU A 135 -17.90 -3.50 4.80
CA LEU A 135 -18.76 -2.76 5.75
C LEU A 135 -20.20 -3.29 5.82
N GLU A 136 -20.72 -3.83 4.72
CA GLU A 136 -22.08 -4.38 4.65
C GLU A 136 -22.24 -5.70 5.40
N ARG A 137 -21.14 -6.36 5.80
CA ARG A 137 -21.19 -7.59 6.59
C ARG A 137 -21.80 -7.32 7.97
N GLU A 138 -22.73 -8.16 8.41
CA GLU A 138 -23.37 -8.03 9.72
C GLU A 138 -22.49 -8.54 10.88
N ASP A 139 -21.58 -9.47 10.60
CA ASP A 139 -20.71 -10.15 11.56
C ASP A 139 -19.42 -9.37 11.90
N LEU A 140 -19.23 -8.19 11.30
CA LEU A 140 -18.02 -7.40 11.50
C LEU A 140 -18.02 -6.68 12.87
N PRO A 141 -16.96 -6.83 13.68
CA PRO A 141 -16.76 -6.03 14.91
C PRO A 141 -16.75 -4.53 14.62
N GLU A 142 -17.16 -3.72 15.60
CA GLU A 142 -17.28 -2.27 15.43
C GLU A 142 -15.92 -1.61 15.13
N GLU A 143 -14.87 -2.10 15.78
CA GLU A 143 -13.49 -1.67 15.59
C GLU A 143 -13.06 -1.86 14.12
N ALA A 144 -13.36 -3.02 13.54
CA ALA A 144 -13.08 -3.30 12.13
C ALA A 144 -13.90 -2.42 11.17
N ARG A 145 -15.17 -2.14 11.51
CA ARG A 145 -16.01 -1.22 10.70
C ARG A 145 -15.42 0.19 10.70
N GLN A 146 -14.94 0.65 11.85
CA GLN A 146 -14.31 1.95 11.96
C GLN A 146 -13.02 2.00 11.13
N GLY A 147 -12.18 0.96 11.21
CA GLY A 147 -10.97 0.84 10.39
C GLY A 147 -11.26 0.90 8.89
N ILE A 148 -12.23 0.13 8.40
CA ILE A 148 -12.63 0.15 6.99
C ILE A 148 -13.21 1.51 6.58
N SER A 149 -14.04 2.13 7.42
CA SER A 149 -14.60 3.45 7.14
C SER A 149 -13.50 4.51 7.00
N ASN A 150 -12.47 4.44 7.83
CA ASN A 150 -11.31 5.31 7.72
C ASN A 150 -10.53 5.05 6.43
N ALA A 151 -10.35 3.79 6.04
CA ALA A 151 -9.70 3.43 4.79
C ALA A 151 -10.44 3.99 3.56
N ILE A 152 -11.78 3.92 3.54
CA ILE A 152 -12.58 4.53 2.46
C ILE A 152 -12.38 6.04 2.40
N LYS A 153 -12.37 6.75 3.54
CA LYS A 153 -12.09 8.19 3.56
C LYS A 153 -10.71 8.51 3.01
N GLN A 154 -9.72 7.67 3.27
CA GLN A 154 -8.38 7.87 2.72
C GLN A 154 -8.33 7.68 1.21
N VAL A 155 -9.07 6.70 0.68
CA VAL A 155 -9.26 6.56 -0.77
C VAL A 155 -9.94 7.81 -1.36
N GLU A 156 -10.91 8.41 -0.67
CA GLU A 156 -11.50 9.68 -1.12
C GLU A 156 -10.46 10.80 -1.23
N HIS A 157 -9.49 10.88 -0.31
CA HIS A 157 -8.38 11.85 -0.40
C HIS A 157 -7.56 11.65 -1.68
N VAL A 158 -7.20 10.40 -2.01
CA VAL A 158 -6.49 10.07 -3.26
C VAL A 158 -7.32 10.47 -4.49
N VAL A 159 -8.63 10.23 -4.47
CA VAL A 159 -9.54 10.65 -5.56
C VAL A 159 -9.59 12.18 -5.70
N GLN A 160 -9.54 12.94 -4.60
CA GLN A 160 -9.47 14.41 -4.68
C GLN A 160 -8.16 14.89 -5.32
N ARG A 161 -7.04 14.22 -5.02
CA ARG A 161 -5.74 14.51 -5.65
C ARG A 161 -5.78 14.26 -7.16
N ALA A 162 -6.40 13.17 -7.59
CA ALA A 162 -6.63 12.90 -9.00
C ALA A 162 -7.44 14.00 -9.70
N LYS A 163 -8.49 14.53 -9.06
CA LYS A 163 -9.27 15.65 -9.59
C LYS A 163 -8.45 16.93 -9.75
N GLN A 164 -7.51 17.20 -8.84
CA GLN A 164 -6.61 18.35 -8.96
C GLN A 164 -5.73 18.22 -10.20
N ARG A 165 -5.22 17.02 -10.51
CA ARG A 165 -4.48 16.77 -11.76
C ARG A 165 -5.34 16.97 -13.00
N GLU A 166 -6.57 16.45 -12.98
CA GLU A 166 -7.53 16.59 -14.08
C GLU A 166 -7.88 18.06 -14.34
N GLU A 167 -8.01 18.87 -13.28
CA GLU A 167 -8.24 20.30 -13.39
C GLU A 167 -7.08 21.02 -14.11
N LEU A 168 -5.84 20.69 -13.75
CA LEU A 168 -4.65 21.24 -14.43
C LEU A 168 -4.57 20.84 -15.90
N GLN A 169 -4.86 19.57 -16.20
CA GLN A 169 -4.91 19.10 -17.59
C GLN A 169 -6.02 19.80 -18.39
N SER A 170 -7.18 20.03 -17.76
CA SER A 170 -8.29 20.76 -18.39
C SER A 170 -7.93 22.22 -18.68
N LYS A 171 -7.24 22.89 -17.75
CA LYS A 171 -6.73 24.26 -17.95
C LYS A 171 -5.71 24.32 -19.09
N LEU A 172 -4.80 23.35 -19.17
CA LEU A 172 -3.84 23.25 -20.27
C LEU A 172 -4.56 23.05 -21.61
N ALA A 173 -5.52 22.11 -21.67
CA ALA A 173 -6.28 21.83 -22.89
C ALA A 173 -7.18 22.99 -23.34
N ALA A 174 -7.58 23.86 -22.41
CA ALA A 174 -8.34 25.08 -22.69
C ALA A 174 -7.46 26.28 -23.04
N ASP A 175 -6.14 26.10 -23.17
CA ASP A 175 -5.14 27.16 -23.34
C ASP A 175 -5.20 28.25 -22.23
N GLU A 176 -5.71 27.91 -21.03
CA GLU A 176 -5.78 28.82 -19.88
C GLU A 176 -4.43 28.94 -19.15
N ILE A 177 -3.60 27.89 -19.25
CA ILE A 177 -2.22 27.85 -18.77
C ILE A 177 -1.31 27.34 -19.87
N THR A 178 -0.04 27.75 -19.83
CA THR A 178 1.00 27.25 -20.74
C THR A 178 1.54 25.88 -20.32
N GLU A 179 2.23 25.17 -21.22
CA GLU A 179 2.93 23.92 -20.87
C GLU A 179 3.96 24.12 -19.74
N GLU A 180 4.62 25.28 -19.69
CA GLU A 180 5.58 25.62 -18.64
C GLU A 180 4.89 25.80 -17.28
N GLU A 181 3.76 26.51 -17.26
CA GLU A 181 2.94 26.68 -16.05
C GLU A 181 2.35 25.34 -15.59
N PHE A 182 1.84 24.52 -16.50
CA PHE A 182 1.35 23.18 -16.20
C PHE A 182 2.44 22.30 -15.57
N GLY A 183 3.64 22.26 -16.16
CA GLY A 183 4.77 21.50 -15.62
C GLY A 183 5.18 21.98 -14.23
N SER A 184 5.21 23.30 -14.00
CA SER A 184 5.51 23.87 -12.69
C SER A 184 4.45 23.55 -11.64
N GLU A 185 3.16 23.66 -11.98
CA GLU A 185 2.05 23.36 -11.07
C GLU A 185 1.98 21.86 -10.74
N MET A 186 2.12 20.99 -11.74
CA MET A 186 2.19 19.53 -11.54
C MET A 186 3.36 19.13 -10.66
N LYS A 187 4.53 19.76 -10.83
CA LYS A 187 5.69 19.51 -9.97
C LYS A 187 5.44 19.96 -8.53
N ALA A 188 4.85 21.14 -8.33
CA ALA A 188 4.48 21.62 -6.99
C ALA A 188 3.46 20.68 -6.32
N LEU A 189 2.52 20.14 -7.11
CA LEU A 189 1.54 19.17 -6.65
C LEU A 189 2.22 17.84 -6.26
N ALA A 190 3.14 17.34 -7.08
CA ALA A 190 3.92 16.13 -6.80
C ALA A 190 4.69 16.24 -5.48
N GLU A 191 5.41 17.34 -5.27
CA GLU A 191 6.14 17.58 -4.01
C GLU A 191 5.20 17.64 -2.80
N THR A 192 4.03 18.27 -2.96
CA THR A 192 3.03 18.34 -1.89
C THR A 192 2.53 16.96 -1.51
N PHE A 193 2.16 16.14 -2.51
CA PHE A 193 1.64 14.79 -2.27
C PHE A 193 2.71 13.87 -1.69
N LYS A 194 3.96 14.00 -2.14
CA LYS A 194 5.10 13.23 -1.64
C LYS A 194 5.41 13.55 -0.18
N GLU A 195 5.41 14.82 0.21
CA GLU A 195 5.60 15.23 1.61
C GLU A 195 4.42 14.80 2.49
N GLU A 196 3.19 14.88 1.98
CA GLU A 196 2.00 14.40 2.71
C GLU A 196 2.04 12.88 2.92
N ALA A 197 2.34 12.10 1.87
CA ALA A 197 2.49 10.64 1.96
C ALA A 197 3.59 10.25 2.95
N LYS A 198 4.74 10.94 2.91
CA LYS A 198 5.84 10.72 3.87
C LYS A 198 5.43 11.03 5.30
N LYS A 199 4.72 12.14 5.52
CA LYS A 199 4.21 12.52 6.84
C LYS A 199 3.21 11.48 7.36
N ASN A 200 2.26 11.06 6.53
CA ASN A 200 1.28 10.03 6.90
C ASN A 200 1.97 8.72 7.25
N ARG A 201 3.00 8.32 6.51
CA ARG A 201 3.82 7.13 6.81
C ARG A 201 4.58 7.25 8.13
N GLU A 202 5.13 8.42 8.44
CA GLU A 202 5.81 8.66 9.71
C GLU A 202 4.83 8.66 10.90
N GLU A 203 3.65 9.24 10.74
CA GLU A 203 2.58 9.22 11.74
C GLU A 203 2.07 7.79 11.99
N ALA A 204 1.80 7.04 10.93
CA ALA A 204 1.42 5.62 11.00
C ALA A 204 2.46 4.79 11.75
N ARG A 205 3.75 4.95 11.39
CA ARG A 205 4.86 4.27 12.08
C ARG A 205 4.89 4.60 13.58
N LYS A 206 4.75 5.87 13.95
CA LYS A 206 4.72 6.27 15.37
C LYS A 206 3.52 5.72 16.12
N ASN A 207 2.37 5.61 15.46
CA ASN A 207 1.18 5.03 16.07
C ASN A 207 1.35 3.53 16.27
N ARG A 208 1.98 2.84 15.31
CA ARG A 208 2.33 1.42 15.42
C ARG A 208 3.31 1.15 16.56
N GLU A 209 4.43 1.90 16.61
CA GLU A 209 5.42 1.76 17.70
C GLU A 209 4.76 1.95 19.08
N LYS A 210 3.84 2.92 19.23
CA LYS A 210 3.09 3.11 20.48
C LYS A 210 2.15 1.95 20.82
N ARG A 211 1.47 1.37 19.83
CA ARG A 211 0.57 0.23 20.05
C ARG A 211 1.38 -1.01 20.46
N GLU A 212 2.50 -1.26 19.81
CA GLU A 212 3.43 -2.35 20.17
C GLU A 212 3.94 -2.18 21.62
N ASP A 213 4.34 -0.98 22.02
CA ASP A 213 4.74 -0.68 23.41
C ASP A 213 3.59 -0.90 24.43
N GLU A 214 2.35 -0.53 24.06
CA GLU A 214 1.16 -0.74 24.92
C GLU A 214 0.84 -2.23 25.07
N VAL A 215 0.94 -3.00 23.99
CA VAL A 215 0.72 -4.46 24.00
C VAL A 215 1.79 -5.17 24.83
N GLU A 216 3.08 -4.84 24.65
CA GLU A 216 4.17 -5.44 25.44
C GLU A 216 3.97 -5.18 26.94
N LYS A 217 3.51 -3.98 27.30
CA LYS A 217 3.23 -3.62 28.69
C LYS A 217 2.04 -4.40 29.26
N ASP A 218 0.95 -4.55 28.50
CA ASP A 218 -0.23 -5.31 28.93
C ASP A 218 0.09 -6.81 29.07
N GLU A 219 0.94 -7.36 28.20
CA GLU A 219 1.44 -8.74 28.31
C GLU A 219 2.32 -8.95 29.54
N GLU A 220 3.20 -7.99 29.87
CA GLU A 220 4.02 -8.04 31.08
C GLU A 220 3.15 -7.99 32.34
N GLU A 221 2.18 -7.07 32.42
CA GLU A 221 1.24 -6.97 33.54
C GLU A 221 0.40 -8.25 33.71
N ALA A 222 -0.13 -8.80 32.61
CA ALA A 222 -0.91 -10.04 32.65
C ALA A 222 -0.07 -11.25 33.11
N ARG A 223 1.22 -11.27 32.76
CA ARG A 223 2.14 -12.31 33.19
C ARG A 223 2.47 -12.18 34.68
N GLU A 224 2.73 -10.97 35.17
CA GLU A 224 2.93 -10.72 36.60
C GLU A 224 1.71 -11.15 37.41
N GLU A 225 0.49 -10.78 36.99
CA GLU A 225 -0.74 -11.23 37.66
C GLU A 225 -0.91 -12.76 37.65
N ALA A 226 -0.52 -13.42 36.56
CA ALA A 226 -0.60 -14.87 36.45
C ALA A 226 0.40 -15.57 37.39
N GLU A 227 1.61 -15.04 37.49
CA GLU A 227 2.66 -15.52 38.41
C GLU A 227 2.25 -15.32 39.88
N GLU A 228 1.68 -14.16 40.25
CA GLU A 228 1.15 -13.90 41.60
C GLU A 228 0.03 -14.89 41.97
N ARG A 229 -0.94 -15.11 41.07
CA ARG A 229 -2.03 -16.08 41.32
C ARG A 229 -1.54 -17.51 41.47
N GLU A 230 -0.49 -17.90 40.74
CA GLU A 230 0.10 -19.23 40.87
C GLU A 230 0.84 -19.38 42.22
N GLU A 231 1.49 -18.33 42.70
CA GLU A 231 2.15 -18.31 44.01
C GLU A 231 1.12 -18.40 45.15
N GLU A 232 0.06 -17.58 45.13
CA GLU A 232 -1.04 -17.65 46.11
C GLU A 232 -1.67 -19.05 46.17
N ALA A 233 -1.94 -19.66 45.01
CA ALA A 233 -2.51 -21.01 44.94
C ALA A 233 -1.57 -22.10 45.50
N ARG A 234 -0.25 -21.88 45.46
CA ARG A 234 0.73 -22.80 46.06
C ARG A 234 0.85 -22.63 47.58
N GLU A 235 0.65 -21.42 48.10
CA GLU A 235 0.66 -21.18 49.55
C GLU A 235 -0.60 -21.71 50.26
N GLU A 236 -1.74 -21.76 49.56
CA GLU A 236 -3.00 -22.30 50.08
C GLU A 236 -3.14 -23.83 50.02
N ALA A 237 -2.22 -24.55 49.36
CA ALA A 237 -2.25 -26.01 49.14
C ALA A 237 -1.42 -26.81 50.16
#